data_AF-A0A2A2C5B0-F1
#
_entry.id   AF-A0A2A2C5B0-F1
#
_cell.length_a   1.000
_cell.length_b   1.000
_cell.length_c   1.000
_cell.angle_alpha   90.00
_cell.angle_beta   90.00
_cell.angle_gamma   90.00
#
_symmetry.space_group_name_H-M   'P 1'
#
loop_
_entity.id
_entity.type
_entity.pdbx_description
1 polymer ?
#
loop_
_entity_poly.entity_id
_entity_poly.type
_entity_poly.pdbx_seq_one_letter_code
_entity_poly.pdbx_strand_id
1 'polypeptide(L)'
;MNKSLNARCIRRWEVKFKPVCDSKVSPHMRKSFLRGMRELGLITAENMVESMAEKNAKFDYDGKDTGWSPEFSNWYEAHREKYRKEARDHLDEEATNDEIDKEIETELESWND
;
A
#
# COMPACT_ATOMS: atom_id res chain seq x y z
N MET A 1 -10.76 18.06 2.21
CA MET A 1 -10.66 16.91 1.29
C MET A 1 -9.28 16.31 1.45
N ASN A 2 -9.18 15.21 2.19
CA ASN A 2 -7.92 14.45 2.22
C ASN A 2 -7.68 13.88 0.82
N LYS A 3 -6.41 13.88 0.40
CA LYS A 3 -6.03 13.21 -0.84
C LYS A 3 -6.22 11.70 -0.64
N SER A 4 -6.62 10.98 -1.69
CA SER A 4 -6.69 9.53 -1.62
C SER A 4 -5.34 8.92 -1.23
N LEU A 5 -5.38 7.73 -0.63
CA LEU A 5 -4.26 6.89 -0.28
C LEU A 5 -3.33 6.71 -1.48
N ASN A 6 -3.87 6.41 -2.67
CA ASN A 6 -3.07 6.31 -3.89
C ASN A 6 -2.25 7.59 -4.15
N ALA A 7 -2.88 8.76 -4.07
CA ALA A 7 -2.19 10.02 -4.31
C ALA A 7 -1.15 10.32 -3.23
N ARG A 8 -1.41 9.92 -1.98
CA ARG A 8 -0.44 10.05 -0.88
C ARG A 8 0.74 9.08 -1.06
N CYS A 9 0.51 7.80 -1.32
CA CYS A 9 1.56 6.79 -1.55
C CYS A 9 2.45 7.16 -2.73
N ILE A 10 1.88 7.53 -3.89
CA ILE A 10 2.66 8.02 -5.04
C ILE A 10 3.56 9.19 -4.61
N ARG A 11 2.99 10.15 -3.88
CA ARG A 11 3.75 11.32 -3.43
C ARG A 11 4.88 10.94 -2.47
N ARG A 12 4.66 9.99 -1.56
CA ARG A 12 5.69 9.53 -0.61
C ARG A 12 6.84 8.84 -1.35
N TRP A 13 6.56 7.99 -2.34
CA TRP A 13 7.58 7.40 -3.22
C TRP A 13 8.38 8.47 -3.98
N GLU A 14 7.71 9.45 -4.59
CA GLU A 14 8.38 10.58 -5.25
C GLU A 14 9.30 11.36 -4.29
N VAL A 15 8.87 11.57 -3.04
CA VAL A 15 9.66 12.28 -2.03
C VAL A 15 10.88 11.45 -1.62
N LYS A 16 10.70 10.15 -1.32
CA LYS A 16 11.78 9.23 -0.94
C LYS A 16 12.87 9.16 -2.02
N PHE A 17 12.47 9.12 -3.29
CA PHE A 17 13.38 9.01 -4.43
C PHE A 17 13.67 10.34 -5.13
N LYS A 18 13.27 11.48 -4.55
CA LYS A 18 13.53 12.79 -5.14
C LYS A 18 15.00 13.02 -5.53
N PRO A 19 16.00 12.65 -4.69
CA PRO A 19 17.40 12.84 -5.06
C PRO A 19 17.81 12.10 -6.34
N VAL A 20 17.18 10.96 -6.62
CA VAL A 20 17.42 10.15 -7.83
C VAL A 20 16.61 10.69 -9.01
N CYS A 21 15.35 11.04 -8.78
CA CYS A 21 14.41 11.54 -9.79
C CYS A 21 14.77 12.94 -10.32
N ASP A 22 15.45 13.77 -9.52
CA ASP A 22 15.90 15.11 -9.94
C ASP A 22 17.26 15.09 -10.66
N SER A 23 17.84 13.91 -10.95
CA SER A 23 19.09 13.82 -11.70
C SER A 23 18.93 14.44 -13.10
N LYS A 24 19.69 15.51 -13.36
CA LYS A 24 19.68 16.24 -14.65
C LYS A 24 20.42 15.49 -15.77
N VAL A 25 20.86 14.26 -15.51
CA VAL A 25 21.71 13.47 -16.40
C VAL A 25 20.97 13.05 -17.68
N SER A 26 19.68 12.71 -17.59
CA SER A 26 18.86 12.36 -18.75
C SER A 26 17.36 12.62 -18.52
N PRO A 27 16.71 13.48 -19.32
CA PRO A 27 15.27 13.68 -19.25
C PRO A 27 14.44 12.41 -19.49
N HIS A 28 14.95 11.47 -20.29
CA HIS A 28 14.29 10.19 -20.54
C HIS A 28 14.31 9.29 -19.31
N MET A 29 15.46 9.21 -18.63
CA MET A 29 15.59 8.44 -17.39
C MET A 29 14.68 9.02 -16.31
N ARG A 30 14.64 10.36 -16.18
CA ARG A 30 13.73 11.04 -15.24
C ARG A 30 12.25 10.66 -15.44
N LYS A 31 11.77 10.65 -16.69
CA LYS A 31 10.38 10.23 -16.98
C LYS A 31 10.14 8.77 -16.61
N SER A 32 11.10 7.89 -16.90
CA SER A 32 11.01 6.47 -16.56
C SER A 32 10.93 6.27 -15.04
N PHE A 33 11.80 6.93 -14.28
CA PHE A 33 11.78 6.87 -12.81
C PHE A 33 10.46 7.36 -12.22
N LEU A 34 9.94 8.50 -12.67
CA LEU A 34 8.66 9.02 -12.17
C LEU A 34 7.49 8.06 -12.47
N ARG A 35 7.52 7.37 -13.62
CA ARG A 35 6.53 6.33 -13.91
C ARG A 35 6.67 5.15 -12.96
N GLY A 36 7.89 4.68 -12.70
CA GLY A 36 8.16 3.62 -11.73
C GLY A 36 7.68 3.99 -10.32
N MET A 37 7.93 5.22 -9.86
CA MET A 37 7.43 5.70 -8.56
C MET A 37 5.91 5.74 -8.49
N ARG A 38 5.23 6.08 -9.59
CA ARG A 38 3.78 6.02 -9.66
C ARG A 38 3.28 4.58 -9.52
N GLU A 39 3.91 3.64 -10.21
CA GLU A 39 3.53 2.21 -10.15
C GLU A 39 3.75 1.64 -8.73
N LEU A 40 4.91 1.90 -8.13
CA LEU A 40 5.21 1.51 -6.75
C LEU A 40 4.24 2.13 -5.74
N GLY A 41 3.90 3.41 -5.89
CA GLY A 41 2.92 4.05 -5.02
C GLY A 41 1.52 3.45 -5.11
N LEU A 42 1.12 2.94 -6.27
CA LEU A 42 -0.16 2.22 -6.41
C LEU A 42 -0.09 0.83 -5.77
N ILE A 43 1.03 0.13 -5.93
CA ILE A 43 1.25 -1.19 -5.31
C ILE A 43 1.24 -1.07 -3.78
N THR A 44 1.98 -0.11 -3.22
CA THR A 44 1.99 0.14 -1.77
C THR A 44 0.57 0.42 -1.24
N ALA A 45 -0.19 1.27 -1.93
CA ALA A 45 -1.56 1.57 -1.50
C ALA A 45 -2.47 0.34 -1.55
N GLU A 46 -2.33 -0.52 -2.55
CA GLU A 46 -3.07 -1.79 -2.65
C GLU A 46 -2.67 -2.75 -1.53
N ASN A 47 -1.36 -2.92 -1.27
CA ASN A 47 -0.86 -3.79 -0.21
C ASN A 47 -1.38 -3.36 1.17
N MET A 48 -1.40 -2.04 1.45
CA MET A 48 -1.96 -1.51 2.69
C MET A 48 -3.46 -1.85 2.83
N VAL A 49 -4.22 -1.72 1.75
CA VAL A 49 -5.66 -2.05 1.72
C VAL A 49 -5.88 -3.54 1.94
N GLU A 50 -5.16 -4.40 1.23
CA GLU A 50 -5.27 -5.86 1.39
C GLU A 50 -4.87 -6.30 2.79
N SER A 51 -3.76 -5.79 3.33
CA SER A 51 -3.30 -6.13 4.68
C SER A 51 -4.33 -5.77 5.75
N MET A 52 -4.94 -4.58 5.64
CA MET A 52 -5.98 -4.14 6.57
C MET A 52 -7.28 -4.92 6.39
N ALA A 53 -7.70 -5.15 5.14
CA ALA A 53 -8.90 -5.92 4.82
C ALA A 53 -8.81 -7.34 5.37
N GLU A 54 -7.66 -8.01 5.19
CA GLU A 54 -7.41 -9.35 5.73
C GLU A 54 -7.43 -9.37 7.26
N LYS A 55 -6.77 -8.41 7.92
CA LYS A 55 -6.76 -8.33 9.39
C LYS A 55 -8.16 -8.13 9.96
N ASN A 56 -8.95 -7.23 9.36
CA ASN A 56 -10.33 -6.99 9.78
C ASN A 56 -11.21 -8.23 9.55
N ALA A 57 -11.06 -8.88 8.40
CA ALA A 57 -11.82 -10.08 8.07
C ALA A 57 -11.50 -11.24 9.01
N LYS A 58 -10.22 -11.44 9.36
CA LYS A 58 -9.81 -12.46 10.33
C LYS A 58 -10.41 -12.19 11.71
N PHE A 59 -10.30 -10.95 12.17
CA PHE A 59 -10.86 -10.55 13.45
C PHE A 59 -12.37 -10.86 13.53
N ASP A 60 -13.11 -10.60 12.46
CA ASP A 60 -14.54 -10.93 12.40
C ASP A 60 -14.83 -12.43 12.28
N TYR A 61 -13.96 -13.21 11.64
CA TYR A 61 -14.15 -14.64 11.41
C TYR A 61 -13.94 -15.50 12.66
N ASP A 62 -12.82 -15.35 13.35
CA ASP A 62 -12.45 -16.20 14.49
C ASP A 62 -12.03 -15.43 15.77
N GLY A 63 -12.13 -14.10 15.74
CA GLY A 63 -11.72 -13.23 16.86
C GLY A 63 -10.22 -13.20 17.10
N LYS A 64 -9.40 -13.77 16.21
CA LYS A 64 -7.94 -13.90 16.36
C LYS A 64 -7.23 -13.46 15.08
N ASP A 65 -6.04 -12.90 15.23
CA ASP A 65 -5.13 -12.72 14.10
C ASP A 65 -4.27 -13.98 13.91
N THR A 66 -4.92 -15.14 13.73
CA THR A 66 -4.24 -16.41 13.46
C THR A 66 -3.90 -16.58 11.97
N GLY A 67 -3.00 -17.51 11.66
CA GLY A 67 -2.50 -17.76 10.30
C GLY A 67 -3.60 -18.18 9.30
N TRP A 68 -3.25 -18.23 8.02
CA TRP A 68 -4.18 -18.64 6.95
C TRP A 68 -4.68 -20.08 7.13
N SER A 69 -6.01 -20.27 6.99
CA SER A 69 -6.62 -21.59 6.86
C SER A 69 -7.43 -21.68 5.56
N PRO A 70 -7.60 -22.89 4.98
CA PRO A 70 -8.47 -23.09 3.82
C PRO A 70 -9.91 -22.64 4.05
N GLU A 71 -10.45 -22.83 5.26
CA GLU A 71 -11.80 -22.43 5.65
C GLU A 71 -11.94 -20.90 5.64
N PHE A 72 -10.97 -20.19 6.24
CA PHE A 72 -10.92 -18.74 6.19
C PHE A 72 -10.79 -18.25 4.75
N SER A 73 -9.93 -18.85 3.93
CA SER A 73 -9.75 -18.44 2.54
C SER A 73 -11.05 -18.49 1.73
N ASN A 74 -11.78 -19.61 1.83
CA ASN A 74 -13.07 -19.78 1.14
C ASN A 74 -14.12 -18.79 1.65
N TRP A 75 -14.14 -18.53 2.96
CA TRP A 75 -15.06 -17.56 3.54
C TRP A 75 -14.69 -16.12 3.12
N TYR A 76 -13.41 -15.77 3.16
CA TYR A 76 -12.92 -14.42 2.84
C TYR A 76 -13.16 -14.10 1.36
N GLU A 77 -13.03 -15.05 0.45
CA GLU A 77 -13.32 -14.82 -0.97
C GLU A 77 -14.72 -14.22 -1.22
N ALA A 78 -15.73 -14.67 -0.47
CA ALA A 78 -17.08 -14.15 -0.56
C ALA A 78 -17.28 -12.76 0.10
N HIS A 79 -16.38 -12.35 1.00
CA HIS A 79 -16.50 -11.11 1.78
C HIS A 79 -15.42 -10.07 1.44
N ARG A 80 -14.42 -10.44 0.63
CA ARG A 80 -13.20 -9.67 0.37
C ARG A 80 -13.49 -8.27 -0.14
N GLU A 81 -14.44 -8.11 -1.06
CA GLU A 81 -14.78 -6.81 -1.63
C GLU A 81 -15.30 -5.83 -0.58
N LYS A 82 -16.11 -6.31 0.38
CA LYS A 82 -16.61 -5.51 1.49
C LYS A 82 -15.45 -5.01 2.36
N TYR A 83 -14.58 -5.91 2.82
CA TYR A 83 -13.46 -5.54 3.69
C TYR A 83 -12.45 -4.64 2.99
N ARG A 84 -12.18 -4.87 1.70
CA ARG A 84 -11.33 -3.99 0.90
C ARG A 84 -11.89 -2.58 0.78
N LYS A 85 -13.20 -2.45 0.57
CA LYS A 85 -13.85 -1.15 0.51
C LYS A 85 -13.76 -0.42 1.84
N GLU A 86 -14.09 -1.09 2.94
CA GLU A 86 -14.01 -0.50 4.29
C GLU A 86 -12.57 -0.11 4.67
N ALA A 87 -11.60 -0.98 4.38
CA ALA A 87 -10.19 -0.68 4.57
C ALA A 87 -9.75 0.51 3.72
N ARG A 88 -10.23 0.59 2.47
CA ARG A 88 -9.90 1.70 1.58
C ARG A 88 -10.45 3.02 2.09
N ASP A 89 -11.72 3.06 2.47
CA ASP A 89 -12.39 4.25 3.00
C ASP A 89 -11.67 4.72 4.28
N HIS A 90 -11.35 3.79 5.19
CA HIS A 90 -10.61 4.09 6.41
C HIS A 90 -9.20 4.63 6.12
N LEU A 91 -8.41 3.96 5.28
CA LEU A 91 -7.06 4.41 4.94
C LEU A 91 -7.08 5.73 4.16
N ASP A 92 -8.10 5.97 3.33
CA ASP A 92 -8.28 7.24 2.63
C ASP A 92 -8.45 8.42 3.62
N GLU A 93 -9.00 8.17 4.80
CA GLU A 93 -9.22 9.18 5.84
C GLU A 93 -8.07 9.26 6.86
N GLU A 94 -7.67 8.12 7.42
CA GLU A 94 -6.88 8.03 8.65
C GLU A 94 -5.38 7.75 8.42
N ALA A 95 -5.00 7.14 7.28
CA ALA A 95 -3.61 6.74 7.05
C ALA A 95 -2.66 7.95 7.08
N THR A 96 -1.67 7.88 7.95
CA THR A 96 -0.67 8.93 8.14
C THR A 96 0.46 8.81 7.13
N ASN A 97 1.21 9.90 6.93
CA ASN A 97 2.40 9.84 6.09
C ASN A 97 3.47 8.91 6.67
N ASP A 98 3.58 8.85 8.00
CA ASP A 98 4.58 8.05 8.69
C ASP A 98 4.32 6.54 8.52
N GLU A 99 3.05 6.13 8.54
CA GLU A 99 2.66 4.74 8.22
C GLU A 99 2.97 4.38 6.77
N ILE A 100 2.70 5.29 5.83
CA ILE A 100 3.05 5.08 4.41
C ILE A 100 4.56 5.00 4.24
N ASP A 101 5.34 5.87 4.91
CA ASP A 101 6.80 5.84 4.85
C ASP A 101 7.36 4.53 5.40
N LYS A 102 6.79 4.03 6.51
CA LYS A 102 7.16 2.74 7.08
C LYS A 102 6.91 1.60 6.11
N GLU A 103 5.76 1.59 5.43
CA GLU A 103 5.45 0.58 4.41
C GLU A 103 6.46 0.61 3.25
N ILE A 104 6.84 1.81 2.80
CA ILE A 104 7.88 1.99 1.78
C ILE A 104 9.22 1.44 2.27
N GLU A 105 9.58 1.68 3.53
CA GLU A 105 10.83 1.17 4.10
C GLU A 105 10.85 -0.35 4.19
N THR A 106 9.75 -0.98 4.63
CA THR A 106 9.61 -2.45 4.65
C THR A 106 9.73 -3.06 3.25
N GLU A 107 9.13 -2.44 2.24
CA GLU A 107 9.27 -2.88 0.84
C GLU A 107 10.73 -2.79 0.37
N LEU A 108 11.41 -1.67 0.66
CA LEU A 108 12.81 -1.48 0.28
C LEU A 108 13.78 -2.40 1.03
N GLU A 109 13.50 -2.70 2.30
CA GLU A 109 14.25 -3.71 3.06
C GLU A 109 14.16 -5.08 2.39
N SER A 110 12.96 -5.45 1.93
CA SER A 110 12.69 -6.71 1.24
C SER A 110 13.39 -6.87 -0.11
N TRP A 111 13.87 -5.78 -0.73
CA TRP A 111 14.64 -5.83 -1.98
C TRP A 111 16.12 -6.14 -1.77
N ASN A 112 16.62 -6.02 -0.54
CA ASN A 112 18.03 -6.26 -0.19
C ASN A 112 18.27 -7.66 0.39
N ASP A 113 17.22 -8.46 0.57
CA ASP A 113 17.28 -9.89 0.94
C ASP A 113 17.58 -10.78 -0.29
#